data_AF-A0A1A2DPS9-F1
#
_entry.id   AF-A0A1A2DPS9-F1
#
_cell.length_a   1.000
_cell.length_b   1.000
_cell.length_c   1.000
_cell.angle_alpha   90.00
_cell.angle_beta   90.00
_cell.angle_gamma   90.00
#
_symmetry.space_group_name_H-M   'P 1'
#
loop_
_entity.id
_entity.type
_entity.pdbx_description
1 polymer ?
#
loop_
_entity_poly.entity_id
_entity_poly.type
_entity_poly.pdbx_seq_one_letter_code
_entity_poly.pdbx_strand_id
1 'polypeptide(L)'
;MIGARVKAAQGDQLAAADRLAAGAQAATPLRLPRLTARINNERIRLSIELPSAVCAGLRSPRTISVDDGIATLTAELDEDSAVRLLAASDSEGEREQACCRAAGLAAGIDGERRPLAALQAHLLLVETLAAAGRSVDASDEQARVSARCAEVGLPRLLIDAGLT
;
A
#
# COMPACT_ATOMS: atom_id res chain seq x y z
N MET A 1 -13.05 -5.15 3.88
CA MET A 1 -11.97 -5.19 2.87
C MET A 1 -12.19 -6.28 1.84
N ILE A 2 -12.20 -7.57 2.23
CA ILE A 2 -12.39 -8.71 1.31
C ILE A 2 -13.65 -8.55 0.45
N GLY A 3 -14.78 -8.18 1.06
CA GLY A 3 -16.01 -7.95 0.31
C GLY A 3 -15.92 -6.85 -0.76
N ALA A 4 -15.11 -5.80 -0.55
CA ALA A 4 -14.91 -4.77 -1.57
C ALA A 4 -14.04 -5.28 -2.73
N ARG A 5 -12.95 -6.01 -2.41
CA ARG A 5 -12.08 -6.66 -3.42
C ARG A 5 -12.85 -7.64 -4.29
N VAL A 6 -13.70 -8.47 -3.69
CA VAL A 6 -14.55 -9.41 -4.44
C VAL A 6 -15.46 -8.68 -5.41
N LYS A 7 -16.05 -7.56 -5.00
CA LYS A 7 -16.91 -6.73 -5.86
C LYS A 7 -16.13 -6.10 -7.01
N ALA A 8 -14.98 -5.51 -6.71
CA ALA A 8 -14.11 -4.95 -7.74
C ALA A 8 -13.64 -6.02 -8.75
N ALA A 9 -13.26 -7.21 -8.28
CA ALA A 9 -12.88 -8.34 -9.14
C ALA A 9 -14.02 -8.85 -10.03
N GLN A 10 -15.27 -8.64 -9.62
CA GLN A 10 -16.47 -8.92 -10.43
C GLN A 10 -16.83 -7.78 -11.40
N GLY A 11 -16.03 -6.70 -11.46
CA GLY A 11 -16.32 -5.49 -12.24
C GLY A 11 -17.32 -4.53 -11.58
N ASP A 12 -17.81 -4.86 -10.38
CA ASP A 12 -18.81 -4.08 -9.64
C ASP A 12 -18.12 -3.03 -8.74
N GLN A 13 -17.59 -1.99 -9.39
CA GLN A 13 -16.87 -0.90 -8.71
C GLN A 13 -17.76 -0.10 -7.75
N LEU A 14 -19.04 0.09 -8.11
CA LEU A 14 -19.99 0.80 -7.26
C LEU A 14 -20.22 0.05 -5.94
N ALA A 15 -20.50 -1.26 -5.99
CA ALA A 15 -20.69 -2.02 -4.76
C ALA A 15 -19.38 -2.17 -3.94
N ALA A 16 -18.21 -2.12 -4.59
CA ALA A 16 -16.93 -2.03 -3.90
C ALA A 16 -16.82 -0.72 -3.11
N ALA A 17 -17.15 0.41 -3.74
CA ALA A 17 -17.15 1.72 -3.12
C ALA A 17 -18.14 1.82 -1.96
N ASP A 18 -19.37 1.32 -2.13
CA ASP A 18 -20.40 1.30 -1.09
C ASP A 18 -19.96 0.50 0.14
N ARG A 19 -19.32 -0.66 -0.06
CA ARG A 19 -18.79 -1.48 1.03
C ARG A 19 -17.68 -0.76 1.80
N LEU A 20 -16.82 -0.02 1.12
CA LEU A 20 -15.78 0.77 1.78
C LEU A 20 -16.36 2.00 2.49
N ALA A 21 -17.39 2.64 1.92
CA ALA A 21 -18.08 3.76 2.52
C ALA A 21 -18.80 3.36 3.82
N ALA A 22 -19.50 2.23 3.84
CA ALA A 22 -20.12 1.69 5.05
C ALA A 22 -19.09 1.43 6.15
N GLY A 23 -17.93 0.87 5.79
CA GLY A 23 -16.82 0.68 6.73
C GLY A 23 -16.28 2.00 7.29
N ALA A 24 -16.17 3.03 6.45
CA ALA A 24 -15.68 4.34 6.86
C ALA A 24 -16.65 5.02 7.83
N GLN A 25 -17.95 4.97 7.54
CA GLN A 25 -19.01 5.51 8.41
C GLN A 25 -19.00 4.86 9.80
N ALA A 26 -18.69 3.56 9.90
CA ALA A 26 -18.56 2.87 11.19
C ALA A 26 -17.25 3.23 11.94
N ALA A 27 -16.16 3.47 11.22
CA ALA A 27 -14.84 3.72 11.80
C ALA A 27 -14.72 5.11 12.47
N THR A 28 -15.36 6.14 11.92
CA THR A 28 -15.29 7.52 12.40
C THR A 28 -15.79 7.70 13.84
N PRO A 29 -17.03 7.31 14.21
CA PRO A 29 -17.53 7.53 15.57
C PRO A 29 -16.76 6.71 16.61
N LEU A 30 -16.23 5.56 16.21
CA LEU A 30 -15.46 4.66 17.08
C LEU A 30 -13.98 5.02 17.18
N ARG A 31 -13.53 6.07 16.47
CA ARG A 31 -12.13 6.53 16.43
C ARG A 31 -11.16 5.37 16.19
N LEU A 32 -11.37 4.61 15.12
CA LEU A 32 -10.57 3.45 14.76
C LEU A 32 -9.53 3.81 13.67
N PRO A 33 -8.39 4.45 14.02
CA PRO A 33 -7.44 4.99 13.04
C PRO A 33 -6.90 3.92 12.10
N ARG A 34 -6.58 2.73 12.62
CA ARG A 34 -6.10 1.60 11.82
C ARG A 34 -7.11 1.13 10.77
N LEU A 35 -8.40 1.17 11.10
CA LEU A 35 -9.46 0.82 10.15
C LEU A 35 -9.61 1.91 9.08
N THR A 36 -9.59 3.18 9.48
CA THR A 36 -9.62 4.32 8.56
C THR A 36 -8.45 4.27 7.56
N ALA A 37 -7.22 4.09 8.05
CA ALA A 37 -6.02 3.96 7.21
C ALA A 37 -6.15 2.79 6.23
N ARG A 38 -6.63 1.63 6.71
CA ARG A 38 -6.86 0.45 5.86
C ARG A 38 -7.91 0.70 4.77
N ILE A 39 -8.98 1.42 5.07
CA ILE A 39 -10.04 1.75 4.10
C ILE A 39 -9.51 2.71 3.04
N ASN A 40 -8.77 3.74 3.44
CA ASN A 40 -8.16 4.69 2.51
C ASN A 40 -7.19 3.99 1.56
N ASN A 41 -6.31 3.13 2.11
CA ASN A 41 -5.38 2.35 1.31
C ASN A 41 -6.11 1.49 0.26
N GLU A 42 -7.18 0.81 0.65
CA GLU A 42 -7.93 -0.02 -0.29
C GLU A 42 -8.66 0.78 -1.35
N ARG A 43 -9.23 1.94 -1.00
CA ARG A 43 -9.84 2.83 -1.99
C ARG A 43 -8.83 3.19 -3.07
N ILE A 44 -7.62 3.58 -2.66
CA ILE A 44 -6.53 3.90 -3.60
C ILE A 44 -6.16 2.68 -4.46
N ARG A 45 -6.00 1.50 -3.85
CA ARG A 45 -5.68 0.25 -4.60
C ARG A 45 -6.74 -0.13 -5.62
N LEU A 46 -8.00 0.21 -5.37
CA LEU A 46 -9.11 -0.08 -6.27
C LEU A 46 -9.45 1.10 -7.20
N SER A 47 -8.64 2.16 -7.21
CA SER A 47 -8.89 3.40 -7.96
C SER A 47 -10.25 4.05 -7.64
N ILE A 48 -10.71 3.91 -6.39
CA ILE A 48 -11.90 4.57 -5.86
C ILE A 48 -11.49 5.92 -5.28
N GLU A 49 -12.17 6.97 -5.71
CA GLU A 49 -11.83 8.35 -5.34
C GLU A 49 -11.89 8.59 -3.82
N LEU A 50 -10.95 9.40 -3.34
CA LEU A 50 -10.89 9.91 -1.98
C LEU A 50 -11.02 11.44 -1.99
N PRO A 51 -11.59 12.05 -0.94
CA PRO A 51 -11.61 13.50 -0.82
C PRO A 51 -10.20 14.10 -0.92
N SER A 52 -10.04 15.19 -1.66
CA SER A 52 -8.74 15.84 -1.91
C SER A 52 -7.97 16.18 -0.63
N ALA A 53 -8.67 16.62 0.42
CA ALA A 53 -8.09 16.89 1.74
C ALA A 53 -7.48 15.64 2.39
N VAL A 54 -8.09 14.46 2.19
CA VAL A 54 -7.55 13.18 2.67
C VAL A 54 -6.31 12.82 1.88
N CYS A 55 -6.34 12.95 0.55
CA CYS A 55 -5.16 12.72 -0.30
C CYS A 55 -3.99 13.64 0.09
N ALA A 56 -4.26 14.92 0.32
CA ALA A 56 -3.24 15.88 0.77
C ALA A 56 -2.65 15.49 2.13
N GLY A 57 -3.49 15.12 3.10
CA GLY A 57 -3.03 14.64 4.41
C GLY A 57 -2.21 13.35 4.33
N LEU A 58 -2.57 12.44 3.43
CA LEU A 58 -1.80 11.22 3.17
C LEU A 58 -0.44 11.53 2.52
N ARG A 59 -0.36 12.52 1.64
CA ARG A 59 0.91 12.87 0.98
C ARG A 59 1.90 13.58 1.91
N SER A 60 1.43 14.25 2.95
CA SER A 60 2.29 14.91 3.93
C SER A 60 3.33 13.95 4.53
N PRO A 61 4.59 14.40 4.74
CA PRO A 61 5.61 13.60 5.43
C PRO A 61 5.14 13.19 6.82
N ARG A 62 5.52 11.97 7.24
CA ARG A 62 5.19 11.43 8.56
C ARG A 62 6.35 10.64 9.13
N THR A 63 6.39 10.54 10.46
CA THR A 63 7.29 9.65 11.19
C THR A 63 6.52 8.40 11.58
N ILE A 64 7.09 7.23 11.31
CA ILE A 64 6.52 5.94 11.77
C ILE A 64 6.99 5.71 13.20
N SER A 65 6.04 5.67 14.15
CA SER A 65 6.33 5.33 15.55
C SER A 65 6.78 3.88 15.66
N VAL A 66 7.73 3.59 16.55
CA VAL A 66 8.21 2.22 16.83
C VAL A 66 7.74 1.67 18.18
N ASP A 67 7.12 2.52 19.01
CA ASP A 67 6.79 2.19 20.41
C ASP A 67 5.36 1.68 20.60
N ASP A 68 4.48 1.89 19.63
CA ASP A 68 3.09 1.44 19.65
C ASP A 68 2.74 0.75 18.34
N GLY A 69 2.55 -0.56 18.38
CA GLY A 69 2.25 -1.37 17.20
C GLY A 69 0.98 -0.94 16.44
N ILE A 70 -0.04 -0.39 17.11
CA ILE A 70 -1.22 0.14 16.42
C ILE A 70 -0.87 1.43 15.67
N ALA A 71 -0.12 2.32 16.31
CA ALA A 71 0.36 3.55 15.69
C ALA A 71 1.31 3.24 14.52
N THR A 72 2.26 2.31 14.69
CA THR A 72 3.16 1.81 13.65
C THR A 72 2.37 1.32 12.43
N LEU A 73 1.44 0.37 12.64
CA LEU A 73 0.64 -0.20 11.56
C LEU A 73 -0.23 0.83 10.85
N THR A 74 -0.74 1.81 11.57
CA THR A 74 -1.54 2.90 11.00
C THR A 74 -0.65 3.78 10.12
N ALA A 75 0.52 4.19 10.64
CA ALA A 75 1.47 5.03 9.91
C ALA A 75 2.02 4.34 8.65
N GLU A 76 2.30 3.04 8.70
CA GLU A 76 2.72 2.25 7.54
C GLU A 76 1.63 2.15 6.47
N LEU A 77 0.35 2.00 6.86
CA LEU A 77 -0.78 1.98 5.91
C LEU A 77 -1.00 3.36 5.26
N ASP A 78 -0.84 4.43 6.02
CA ASP A 78 -0.90 5.79 5.48
C ASP A 78 0.30 6.07 4.57
N GLU A 79 1.47 5.51 4.86
CA GLU A 79 2.67 5.60 4.02
C GLU A 79 2.50 4.85 2.69
N ASP A 80 2.00 3.61 2.73
CA ASP A 80 1.64 2.85 1.52
C ASP A 80 0.66 3.65 0.64
N SER A 81 -0.38 4.21 1.27
CA SER A 81 -1.35 5.06 0.58
C SER A 81 -0.71 6.28 -0.07
N ALA A 82 0.22 6.94 0.61
CA ALA A 82 0.94 8.10 0.11
C ALA A 82 1.83 7.76 -1.10
N VAL A 83 2.56 6.65 -1.00
CA VAL A 83 3.42 6.13 -2.07
C VAL A 83 2.59 5.83 -3.32
N ARG A 84 1.43 5.17 -3.18
CA ARG A 84 0.54 4.88 -4.32
C ARG A 84 -0.01 6.13 -4.97
N LEU A 85 -0.40 7.14 -4.18
CA LEU A 85 -0.84 8.43 -4.71
C LEU A 85 0.26 9.15 -5.49
N LEU A 86 1.50 9.13 -4.99
CA LEU A 86 2.64 9.73 -5.67
C LEU A 86 3.03 8.96 -6.94
N ALA A 87 3.02 7.62 -6.91
CA ALA A 87 3.35 6.79 -8.06
C ALA A 87 2.36 6.93 -9.22
N ALA A 88 1.08 7.20 -8.92
CA ALA A 88 0.03 7.44 -9.91
C ALA A 88 0.05 8.85 -10.52
N SER A 89 0.96 9.72 -10.08
CA SER A 89 1.08 11.08 -10.60
C SER A 89 1.78 11.14 -11.96
N ASP A 90 1.41 12.14 -12.76
CA ASP A 90 2.09 12.47 -14.02
C ASP A 90 3.46 13.15 -13.81
N SER A 91 3.74 13.65 -12.60
CA SER A 91 5.01 14.30 -12.27
C SER A 91 6.13 13.29 -12.04
N GLU A 92 7.22 13.41 -12.80
CA GLU A 92 8.42 12.60 -12.62
C GLU A 92 9.01 12.74 -11.21
N GLY A 93 9.06 13.96 -10.67
CA GLY A 93 9.54 14.21 -9.31
C GLY A 93 8.66 13.57 -8.23
N GLU A 94 7.35 13.47 -8.45
CA GLU A 94 6.46 12.76 -7.52
C GLU A 94 6.66 11.24 -7.61
N ARG A 95 6.88 10.69 -8.82
CA ARG A 95 7.21 9.26 -8.99
C ARG A 95 8.56 8.89 -8.38
N GLU A 96 9.56 9.76 -8.49
CA GLU A 96 10.85 9.57 -7.81
C GLU A 96 10.67 9.63 -6.28
N GLN A 97 9.88 10.58 -5.78
CA GLN A 97 9.54 10.65 -4.36
C GLN A 97 8.81 9.38 -3.90
N ALA A 98 7.94 8.80 -4.73
CA ALA A 98 7.29 7.52 -4.43
C ALA A 98 8.30 6.40 -4.24
N CYS A 99 9.28 6.27 -5.14
CA CYS A 99 10.36 5.28 -5.03
C CYS A 99 11.17 5.46 -3.74
N CYS A 100 11.58 6.69 -3.43
CA CYS A 100 12.33 7.00 -2.21
C CYS A 100 11.54 6.63 -0.94
N ARG A 101 10.25 6.95 -0.90
CA ARG A 101 9.38 6.64 0.24
C ARG A 101 9.10 5.15 0.36
N ALA A 102 8.87 4.45 -0.75
CA ALA A 102 8.70 3.01 -0.77
C ALA A 102 9.94 2.28 -0.26
N ALA A 103 11.13 2.70 -0.69
CA ALA A 103 12.40 2.16 -0.22
C ALA A 103 12.60 2.42 1.28
N GLY A 104 12.29 3.63 1.76
CA GLY A 104 12.33 3.97 3.18
C GLY A 104 11.37 3.13 4.03
N LEU A 105 10.15 2.89 3.53
CA LEU A 105 9.18 2.03 4.19
C LEU A 105 9.66 0.58 4.26
N ALA A 106 10.15 0.02 3.16
CA ALA A 106 10.67 -1.35 3.11
C ALA A 106 11.85 -1.55 4.05
N ALA A 107 12.80 -0.60 4.06
CA ALA A 107 13.96 -0.64 4.95
C ALA A 107 13.60 -0.44 6.44
N GLY A 108 12.50 0.26 6.73
CA GLY A 108 12.05 0.54 8.09
C GLY A 108 11.33 -0.61 8.79
N ILE A 109 10.94 -1.66 8.06
CA ILE A 109 10.23 -2.82 8.62
C ILE A 109 11.22 -3.94 8.95
N ASP A 110 11.21 -4.39 10.20
CA ASP A 110 11.95 -5.59 10.63
C ASP A 110 11.34 -6.85 9.97
N GLY A 111 12.01 -7.34 8.93
CA GLY A 111 11.57 -8.51 8.16
C GLY A 111 11.65 -9.85 8.90
N GLU A 112 12.44 -9.95 9.96
CA GLU A 112 12.51 -11.18 10.78
C GLU A 112 11.32 -11.23 11.74
N ARG A 113 10.96 -10.09 12.34
CA ARG A 113 9.80 -10.00 13.24
C ARG A 113 8.47 -9.90 12.49
N ARG A 114 8.46 -9.27 11.31
CA ARG A 114 7.24 -8.91 10.56
C ARG A 114 7.36 -9.26 9.07
N PRO A 115 7.62 -10.52 8.71
CA PRO A 115 7.96 -10.93 7.35
C PRO A 115 6.91 -10.57 6.30
N LEU A 116 5.61 -10.70 6.63
CA LEU A 116 4.55 -10.33 5.70
C LEU A 116 4.50 -8.82 5.42
N ALA A 117 4.72 -7.99 6.45
CA ALA A 117 4.70 -6.54 6.29
C ALA A 117 5.90 -6.07 5.46
N ALA A 118 7.10 -6.63 5.72
CA ALA A 118 8.28 -6.35 4.92
C ALA A 118 8.05 -6.73 3.45
N LEU A 119 7.54 -7.94 3.20
CA LEU A 119 7.24 -8.40 1.85
C LEU A 119 6.24 -7.50 1.11
N GLN A 120 5.19 -7.03 1.78
CA GLN A 120 4.23 -6.09 1.21
C GLN A 120 4.88 -4.75 0.84
N ALA A 121 5.78 -4.22 1.67
CA ALA A 121 6.51 -2.99 1.37
C ALA A 121 7.48 -3.15 0.21
N HIS A 122 8.14 -4.31 0.08
CA HIS A 122 8.99 -4.60 -1.08
C HIS A 122 8.18 -4.75 -2.38
N LEU A 123 6.99 -5.37 -2.33
CA LEU A 123 6.08 -5.42 -3.49
C LEU A 123 5.66 -4.01 -3.94
N LEU A 124 5.33 -3.14 -2.99
CA LEU A 124 5.05 -1.72 -3.27
C LEU A 124 6.26 -1.02 -3.91
N LEU A 125 7.48 -1.30 -3.43
CA LEU A 125 8.71 -0.76 -4.03
C LEU A 125 8.85 -1.18 -5.50
N VAL A 126 8.66 -2.47 -5.82
CA VAL A 126 8.66 -2.96 -7.21
C VAL A 126 7.63 -2.20 -8.06
N GLU A 127 6.40 -2.07 -7.59
CA GLU A 127 5.33 -1.34 -8.28
C GLU A 127 5.75 0.12 -8.57
N THR A 128 6.38 0.80 -7.61
CA THR A 128 6.81 2.19 -7.78
C THR A 128 8.01 2.35 -8.72
N LEU A 129 8.99 1.44 -8.67
CA LEU A 129 10.13 1.44 -9.57
C LEU A 129 9.67 1.23 -11.02
N ALA A 130 8.72 0.31 -11.23
CA ALA A 130 8.10 0.09 -12.53
C ALA A 130 7.34 1.33 -13.02
N ALA A 131 6.52 1.96 -12.15
CA ALA A 131 5.79 3.19 -12.49
C ALA A 131 6.72 4.37 -12.83
N ALA A 132 7.90 4.44 -12.20
CA ALA A 132 8.93 5.44 -12.50
C ALA A 132 9.79 5.10 -13.73
N GLY A 133 9.54 3.97 -14.42
CA GLY A 133 10.33 3.54 -15.57
C GLY A 133 11.69 2.93 -15.24
N ARG A 134 12.00 2.70 -13.95
CA ARG A 134 13.26 2.10 -13.47
C ARG A 134 13.24 0.57 -13.61
N SER A 135 13.13 0.11 -14.85
CA SER A 135 12.85 -1.29 -15.17
C SER A 135 13.91 -2.29 -14.67
N VAL A 136 15.19 -1.89 -14.67
CA VAL A 136 16.29 -2.74 -14.16
C VAL A 136 16.17 -2.90 -12.65
N ASP A 137 16.05 -1.79 -11.91
CA ASP A 137 15.90 -1.82 -10.45
C ASP A 137 14.61 -2.58 -10.03
N ALA A 138 13.52 -2.39 -10.77
CA ALA A 138 12.27 -3.11 -10.53
C ALA A 138 12.43 -4.62 -10.71
N SER A 139 13.15 -5.05 -11.75
CA SER A 139 13.41 -6.46 -12.04
C SER A 139 14.31 -7.11 -10.99
N ASP A 140 15.37 -6.40 -10.57
CA ASP A 140 16.28 -6.88 -9.52
C ASP A 140 15.54 -7.04 -8.18
N GLU A 141 14.69 -6.07 -7.82
CA GLU A 141 13.90 -6.12 -6.60
C GLU A 141 12.83 -7.23 -6.67
N GLN A 142 12.17 -7.39 -7.82
CA GLN A 142 11.22 -8.48 -8.05
C GLN A 142 11.87 -9.86 -7.91
N ALA A 143 13.10 -10.03 -8.39
CA ALA A 143 13.85 -11.28 -8.22
C ALA A 143 14.12 -11.58 -6.74
N ARG A 144 14.51 -10.58 -5.95
CA ARG A 144 14.72 -10.72 -4.49
C ARG A 144 13.44 -11.12 -3.77
N VAL A 145 12.34 -10.41 -4.04
CA VAL A 145 11.01 -10.70 -3.46
C VAL A 145 10.57 -12.11 -3.84
N SER A 146 10.79 -12.53 -5.09
CA SER A 146 10.42 -13.86 -5.58
C SER A 146 11.20 -14.97 -4.88
N ALA A 147 12.52 -14.80 -4.72
CA ALA A 147 13.35 -15.72 -3.97
C ALA A 147 12.88 -15.85 -2.52
N ARG A 148 12.60 -14.73 -1.86
CA ARG A 148 12.11 -14.73 -0.48
C ARG A 148 10.77 -15.43 -0.34
N CYS A 149 9.81 -15.18 -1.24
CA CYS A 149 8.52 -15.87 -1.27
C CYS A 149 8.67 -17.39 -1.43
N ALA A 150 9.64 -17.83 -2.24
CA ALA A 150 9.93 -19.25 -2.42
C ALA A 150 10.52 -19.88 -1.15
N GLU A 151 11.45 -19.20 -0.47
CA GLU A 151 12.03 -19.64 0.80
C GLU A 151 10.99 -19.85 1.90
N VAL A 152 10.01 -18.94 2.00
CA VAL A 152 9.00 -18.97 3.07
C VAL A 152 7.69 -19.67 2.67
N GLY A 153 7.62 -20.24 1.47
CA GLY A 153 6.44 -20.97 0.98
C GLY A 153 5.20 -20.11 0.75
N LEU A 154 5.36 -18.83 0.39
CA LEU A 154 4.26 -17.88 0.13
C LEU A 154 4.17 -17.43 -1.34
N PRO A 155 4.13 -18.35 -2.33
CA PRO A 155 4.14 -17.98 -3.76
C PRO A 155 2.89 -17.19 -4.18
N ARG A 156 1.78 -17.33 -3.44
CA ARG A 156 0.51 -16.65 -3.76
C ARG A 156 0.59 -15.13 -3.66
N LEU A 157 1.49 -14.59 -2.83
CA LEU A 157 1.66 -13.14 -2.67
C LEU A 157 2.20 -12.45 -3.92
N LEU A 158 3.03 -13.14 -4.72
CA LEU A 158 3.52 -12.63 -6.01
C LEU A 158 2.40 -12.58 -7.05
N ILE A 159 1.58 -13.64 -7.09
CA ILE A 159 0.45 -13.77 -8.02
C ILE A 159 -0.58 -12.67 -7.77
N ASP A 160 -0.95 -12.45 -6.50
CA ASP A 160 -1.93 -11.43 -6.14
C ASP A 160 -1.41 -9.99 -6.35
N ALA A 161 -0.10 -9.81 -6.50
CA ALA A 161 0.53 -8.54 -6.87
C ALA A 161 0.69 -8.36 -8.40
N GLY A 162 0.37 -9.38 -9.21
CA GLY A 162 0.52 -9.33 -10.66
C GLY A 162 1.98 -9.36 -11.14
N LEU A 163 2.91 -9.88 -10.32
CA LEU A 163 4.35 -9.92 -10.59
C LEU A 163 4.83 -11.30 -11.09
N THR A 164 3.98 -12.02 -11.82
CA THR A 164 4.28 -13.34 -12.42
C THR A 164 4.12 -13.33 -13.91
#